data_AF-A0A5C8LU83-F1
#
_entry.id   AF-A0A5C8LU83-F1
#
_cell.length_a   1.000
_cell.length_b   1.000
_cell.length_c   1.000
_cell.angle_alpha   90.00
_cell.angle_beta   90.00
_cell.angle_gamma   90.00
#
_symmetry.space_group_name_H-M   'P 1'
#
loop_
_entity.id
_entity.type
_entity.pdbx_description
1 polymer ?
#
loop_
_entity_poly.entity_id
_entity_poly.type
_entity_poly.pdbx_seq_one_letter_code
_entity_poly.pdbx_strand_id
1 'polypeptide(L)'
;MIKLKTDDDTPYNILVDSGTAISYSVHNEKIIDKFLEENILDLIIITHSDEDHIKGFSRLFNKLLKCPTKRSRIKKVIYNSPHEIAKHLQRPTYPLVKKTRDLSTDTSAASAKEIQELLFDLELLEDKVVLNDGNGDIQENGISITYLAPTESTLEAFHDQYLRDMQKRVDKDAETRGKRESDYDSEIETLMLNTEIHKLSAYNRVSIAAIIKENSTESALIMLGDGDYEIVCDKLISMGFTRDNKLMANYTKLSHHGSVGNLSNEFLELVDCSNFLISTDGTRYNHPDKKTLARIWQYNRNSVFYFNYEGRIEELFRNEPLSPYKRQCIVQRSIYVP
;
A
#
# COMPACT_ATOMS: atom_id res chain seq x y z
N MET A 1 -0.72 4.66 9.92
CA MET A 1 -0.18 3.96 11.10
C MET A 1 -1.28 3.11 11.68
N ILE A 2 -1.00 1.84 11.94
CA ILE A 2 -1.89 0.87 12.55
C ILE A 2 -1.35 0.64 13.97
N LYS A 3 -2.24 0.58 14.95
CA LYS A 3 -1.90 0.24 16.33
C LYS A 3 -2.69 -1.00 16.69
N LEU A 4 -1.99 -2.05 17.08
CA LEU A 4 -2.57 -3.30 17.56
C LEU A 4 -2.20 -3.47 19.02
N LYS A 5 -2.91 -4.36 19.70
CA LYS A 5 -2.60 -4.81 21.05
C LYS A 5 -2.11 -6.24 21.03
N THR A 6 -0.97 -6.46 21.65
CA THR A 6 -0.44 -7.79 21.88
C THR A 6 -1.17 -8.50 23.03
N ASP A 7 -0.87 -9.80 23.23
CA ASP A 7 -1.46 -10.59 24.32
C ASP A 7 -1.11 -10.03 25.72
N ASP A 8 0.01 -9.32 25.86
CA ASP A 8 0.42 -8.62 27.09
C ASP A 8 -0.07 -7.16 27.19
N ASP A 9 -1.06 -6.78 26.36
CA ASP A 9 -1.66 -5.43 26.25
C ASP A 9 -0.63 -4.32 25.97
N THR A 10 0.51 -4.69 25.35
CA THR A 10 1.50 -3.73 24.86
C THR A 10 1.15 -3.26 23.43
N PRO A 11 1.36 -1.98 23.09
CA PRO A 11 1.09 -1.52 21.73
C PRO A 11 2.08 -2.11 20.73
N TYR A 12 1.57 -2.67 19.64
CA TYR A 12 2.35 -3.03 18.45
C TYR A 12 2.04 -2.05 17.32
N ASN A 13 3.01 -1.23 16.95
CA ASN A 13 2.81 -0.10 16.04
C ASN A 13 3.39 -0.37 14.66
N ILE A 14 2.53 -0.31 13.64
CA ILE A 14 2.89 -0.55 12.25
C ILE A 14 2.73 0.73 11.43
N LEU A 15 3.77 1.11 10.70
CA LEU A 15 3.70 2.16 9.69
C LEU A 15 3.70 1.53 8.29
N VAL A 16 2.66 1.78 7.51
CA VAL A 16 2.55 1.27 6.14
C VAL A 16 2.57 2.44 5.18
N ASP A 17 3.55 2.43 4.27
CA ASP A 17 3.84 3.52 3.34
C ASP A 17 4.00 4.89 4.03
N SER A 18 4.39 5.89 3.24
CA SER A 18 4.74 7.23 3.74
C SER A 18 4.10 8.38 2.97
N GLY A 19 3.51 8.09 1.82
CA GLY A 19 2.99 9.09 0.91
C GLY A 19 4.08 9.72 0.03
N THR A 20 3.70 10.75 -0.72
CA THR A 20 4.63 11.62 -1.43
C THR A 20 5.56 12.36 -0.46
N ALA A 21 6.70 12.86 -0.94
CA ALA A 21 7.57 13.72 -0.14
C ALA A 21 6.85 14.97 0.40
N ILE A 22 5.94 15.56 -0.39
CA ILE A 22 5.21 16.76 0.00
C ILE A 22 4.20 16.44 1.09
N SER A 23 3.35 15.43 0.87
CA SER A 23 2.35 15.00 1.85
C SER A 23 3.00 14.62 3.17
N TYR A 24 4.15 13.94 3.11
CA TYR A 24 4.93 13.62 4.30
C TYR A 24 5.39 14.88 5.05
N SER A 25 6.09 15.80 4.37
CA SER A 25 6.61 17.01 5.01
C SER A 25 5.50 17.91 5.58
N VAL A 26 4.36 18.01 4.89
CA VAL A 26 3.26 18.89 5.31
C VAL A 26 2.44 18.28 6.45
N HIS A 27 2.13 16.98 6.38
CA HIS A 27 1.15 16.35 7.28
C HIS A 27 1.76 15.34 8.26
N ASN A 28 2.73 14.53 7.83
CA ASN A 28 3.15 13.36 8.59
C ASN A 28 4.43 13.58 9.39
N GLU A 29 5.35 14.44 8.93
CA GLU A 29 6.67 14.56 9.54
C GLU A 29 6.58 14.87 11.03
N LYS A 30 5.83 15.91 11.42
CA LYS A 30 5.67 16.30 12.83
C LYS A 30 5.01 15.21 13.67
N ILE A 31 4.06 14.46 13.08
CA ILE A 31 3.33 13.40 13.77
C ILE A 31 4.27 12.22 14.05
N ILE A 32 4.99 11.75 13.03
CA ILE A 32 5.96 10.66 13.17
C ILE A 32 7.11 11.07 14.07
N ASP A 33 7.61 12.30 13.95
CA ASP A 33 8.73 12.78 14.75
C ASP A 33 8.39 12.84 16.25
N LYS A 34 7.19 13.31 16.59
CA LYS A 34 6.66 13.28 17.96
C LYS A 34 6.38 11.85 18.42
N PHE A 35 5.80 11.02 17.56
CA PHE A 35 5.52 9.62 17.89
C PHE A 35 6.78 8.88 18.34
N LEU A 36 7.88 9.04 17.60
CA LEU A 36 9.18 8.40 17.89
C LEU A 36 9.90 8.96 19.14
N GLU A 37 9.41 10.03 19.77
CA GLU A 37 9.96 10.49 21.05
C GLU A 37 9.54 9.56 22.20
N GLU A 38 8.30 9.06 22.13
CA GLU A 38 7.65 8.33 23.21
C GLU A 38 7.39 6.85 22.87
N ASN A 39 7.32 6.50 21.59
CA ASN A 39 6.85 5.20 21.13
C ASN A 39 7.88 4.51 20.24
N ILE A 40 7.67 3.21 20.05
CA ILE A 40 8.44 2.37 19.14
C ILE A 40 7.59 2.11 17.90
N LEU A 41 8.21 2.14 16.72
CA LEU A 41 7.67 1.53 15.50
C LEU A 41 8.19 0.10 15.43
N ASP A 42 7.32 -0.86 15.74
CA ASP A 42 7.66 -2.27 15.73
C ASP A 42 7.89 -2.77 14.31
N LEU A 43 7.10 -2.25 13.37
CA LEU A 43 7.20 -2.64 11.97
C LEU A 43 6.93 -1.47 11.03
N ILE A 44 7.76 -1.34 10.01
CA ILE A 44 7.45 -0.55 8.81
C ILE A 44 7.22 -1.52 7.66
N ILE A 45 6.14 -1.35 6.90
CA ILE A 45 5.89 -2.09 5.67
C ILE A 45 5.92 -1.09 4.52
N ILE A 46 6.85 -1.29 3.59
CA ILE A 46 6.93 -0.54 2.34
C ILE A 46 6.31 -1.41 1.26
N THR A 47 5.11 -1.05 0.80
CA THR A 47 4.31 -1.96 -0.03
C THR A 47 4.93 -2.17 -1.40
N HIS A 48 5.37 -1.11 -2.05
CA HIS A 48 6.07 -1.12 -3.33
C HIS A 48 6.85 0.19 -3.52
N SER A 49 7.43 0.45 -4.69
CA SER A 49 8.38 1.54 -4.88
C SER A 49 7.89 2.76 -5.68
N ASP A 50 6.57 2.95 -5.86
CA ASP A 50 6.08 4.17 -6.50
C ASP A 50 6.18 5.37 -5.55
N GLU A 51 6.40 6.55 -6.15
CA GLU A 51 6.84 7.73 -5.42
C GLU A 51 5.84 8.24 -4.39
N ASP A 52 4.55 8.12 -4.70
CA ASP A 52 3.44 8.48 -3.84
C ASP A 52 3.22 7.51 -2.68
N HIS A 53 4.02 6.45 -2.58
CA HIS A 53 4.05 5.54 -1.44
C HIS A 53 5.33 5.71 -0.62
N ILE A 54 6.50 5.91 -1.25
CA ILE A 54 7.79 5.78 -0.57
C ILE A 54 8.60 7.06 -0.39
N LYS A 55 8.30 8.15 -1.09
CA LYS A 55 9.16 9.35 -1.02
C LYS A 55 9.13 10.04 0.35
N GLY A 56 8.07 9.85 1.14
CA GLY A 56 8.07 10.26 2.55
C GLY A 56 9.13 9.51 3.38
N PHE A 57 9.38 8.23 3.10
CA PHE A 57 10.44 7.46 3.75
C PHE A 57 11.82 7.97 3.39
N SER A 58 12.06 8.47 2.16
CA SER A 58 13.31 9.15 1.84
C SER A 58 13.57 10.29 2.84
N ARG A 59 12.56 11.10 3.18
CA ARG A 59 12.69 12.17 4.18
C ARG A 59 12.92 11.64 5.59
N LEU A 60 12.12 10.67 6.02
CA LEU A 60 12.24 10.03 7.34
C LEU A 60 13.64 9.44 7.53
N PHE A 61 14.07 8.56 6.63
CA PHE A 61 15.33 7.83 6.74
C PHE A 61 16.55 8.75 6.70
N ASN A 62 16.56 9.80 5.86
CA ASN A 62 17.61 10.80 5.87
C ASN A 62 17.71 11.56 7.22
N LYS A 63 16.59 11.73 7.93
CA LYS A 63 16.57 12.33 9.27
C LYS A 63 17.08 11.35 10.32
N LEU A 64 16.70 10.08 10.23
CA LEU A 64 17.16 9.03 11.14
C LEU A 64 18.67 8.78 11.05
N LEU A 65 19.28 8.91 9.87
CA LEU A 65 20.74 8.84 9.69
C LEU A 65 21.48 9.87 10.57
N LYS A 66 20.82 10.97 10.92
CA LYS A 66 21.36 12.05 11.75
C LYS A 66 20.89 11.99 13.20
N CYS A 67 20.01 11.05 13.55
CA CYS A 67 19.37 10.97 14.86
C CYS A 67 19.33 9.51 15.36
N PRO A 68 20.46 8.98 15.89
CA PRO A 68 20.55 7.60 16.35
C PRO A 68 19.51 7.23 17.41
N THR A 69 19.11 8.18 18.26
CA THR A 69 18.09 7.98 19.31
C THR A 69 16.69 7.75 18.75
N LYS A 70 16.32 8.40 17.64
CA LYS A 70 15.06 8.13 16.94
C LYS A 70 15.17 6.90 16.06
N ARG A 71 16.35 6.64 15.48
CA ARG A 71 16.62 5.41 14.71
C ARG A 71 16.43 4.14 15.56
N SER A 72 16.90 4.15 16.82
CA SER A 72 16.73 2.99 17.73
C SER A 72 15.28 2.69 18.12
N ARG A 73 14.33 3.58 17.77
CA ARG A 73 12.89 3.38 17.97
C ARG A 73 12.22 2.63 16.82
N ILE A 74 12.95 2.27 15.77
CA ILE A 74 12.45 1.44 14.67
C ILE A 74 13.07 0.06 14.80
N LYS A 75 12.23 -0.95 14.99
CA LYS A 75 12.68 -2.34 15.17
C LYS A 75 12.92 -3.03 13.83
N LYS A 76 11.93 -3.02 12.93
CA LYS A 76 11.97 -3.79 11.68
C LYS A 76 11.38 -3.01 10.50
N VAL A 77 11.96 -3.22 9.31
CA VAL A 77 11.42 -2.70 8.04
C VAL A 77 11.28 -3.82 7.03
N ILE A 78 10.08 -4.07 6.56
CA ILE A 78 9.80 -5.00 5.47
C ILE A 78 9.71 -4.22 4.17
N TYR A 79 10.59 -4.58 3.24
CA TYR A 79 10.64 -4.03 1.90
C TYR A 79 11.30 -5.03 0.96
N ASN A 80 10.57 -5.44 -0.09
CA ASN A 80 11.13 -6.25 -1.16
C ASN A 80 12.01 -5.37 -2.06
N SER A 81 13.21 -5.07 -1.59
CA SER A 81 14.14 -4.20 -2.31
C SER A 81 14.64 -4.83 -3.61
N PRO A 82 14.97 -4.05 -4.65
CA PRO A 82 15.59 -4.57 -5.86
C PRO A 82 16.85 -5.42 -5.59
N HIS A 83 17.69 -5.02 -4.63
CA HIS A 83 18.89 -5.77 -4.25
C HIS A 83 18.55 -7.14 -3.66
N GLU A 84 17.65 -7.20 -2.68
CA GLU A 84 17.28 -8.47 -2.02
C GLU A 84 16.45 -9.36 -2.94
N ILE A 85 15.63 -8.80 -3.83
CA ILE A 85 14.95 -9.54 -4.90
C ILE A 85 15.98 -10.20 -5.82
N ALA A 86 16.98 -9.45 -6.30
CA ALA A 86 18.01 -10.02 -7.16
C ALA A 86 18.77 -11.17 -6.48
N LYS A 87 19.12 -11.00 -5.20
CA LYS A 87 19.77 -12.05 -4.39
C LYS A 87 18.88 -13.29 -4.23
N HIS A 88 17.60 -13.10 -3.89
CA HIS A 88 16.63 -14.20 -3.75
C HIS A 88 16.48 -14.99 -5.06
N LEU A 89 16.36 -14.30 -6.19
CA LEU A 89 16.25 -14.88 -7.53
C LEU A 89 17.59 -15.40 -8.09
N GLN A 90 18.65 -15.42 -7.29
CA GLN A 90 20.00 -15.84 -7.70
C GLN A 90 20.54 -15.09 -8.93
N ARG A 91 20.22 -13.79 -9.02
CA ARG A 91 20.66 -12.89 -10.10
C ARG A 91 21.86 -12.05 -9.64
N PRO A 92 22.65 -11.49 -10.59
CA PRO A 92 23.74 -10.59 -10.24
C PRO A 92 23.26 -9.39 -9.43
N THR A 93 23.84 -9.18 -8.25
CA THR A 93 23.61 -8.01 -7.41
C THR A 93 24.69 -6.97 -7.62
N TYR A 94 24.32 -5.69 -7.65
CA TYR A 94 25.29 -4.60 -7.56
C TYR A 94 25.57 -4.26 -6.09
N PRO A 95 26.82 -3.93 -5.72
CA PRO A 95 27.15 -3.51 -4.37
C PRO A 95 26.28 -2.33 -3.95
N LEU A 96 25.68 -2.43 -2.76
CA LEU A 96 25.07 -1.28 -2.11
C LEU A 96 26.19 -0.33 -1.71
N VAL A 97 26.17 0.87 -2.29
CA VAL A 97 27.13 1.93 -2.00
C VAL A 97 26.45 2.96 -1.12
N LYS A 98 27.17 3.46 -0.11
CA LYS A 98 26.72 4.59 0.71
C LYS A 98 26.33 5.73 -0.22
N LYS A 99 25.18 6.35 0.04
CA LYS A 99 24.57 7.35 -0.84
C LYS A 99 25.60 8.40 -1.30
N THR A 100 25.92 8.40 -2.60
CA THR A 100 26.59 9.53 -3.26
C THR A 100 25.51 10.48 -3.78
N ARG A 101 25.79 11.79 -3.75
CA ARG A 101 24.77 12.85 -3.85
C ARG A 101 24.01 13.00 -5.17
N ASP A 102 24.17 12.10 -6.14
CA ASP A 102 23.59 12.27 -7.47
C ASP A 102 22.74 11.08 -7.89
N LEU A 103 21.45 11.35 -8.10
CA LEU A 103 20.59 10.87 -9.20
C LEU A 103 19.21 11.51 -9.02
N SER A 104 19.01 12.68 -9.62
CA SER A 104 17.75 13.41 -9.70
C SER A 104 16.88 12.87 -10.85
N THR A 105 16.45 11.62 -10.76
CA THR A 105 15.43 11.08 -11.67
C THR A 105 14.23 10.64 -10.86
N ASP A 106 13.10 11.29 -11.10
CA ASP A 106 11.81 11.00 -10.45
C ASP A 106 11.16 9.79 -11.14
N THR A 107 11.71 8.59 -10.89
CA THR A 107 11.18 7.31 -11.37
C THR A 107 11.00 6.33 -10.23
N SER A 108 10.09 5.36 -10.40
CA SER A 108 9.91 4.26 -9.42
C SER A 108 11.20 3.45 -9.23
N ALA A 109 11.99 3.26 -10.30
CA ALA A 109 13.30 2.60 -10.21
C ALA A 109 14.29 3.39 -9.32
N ALA A 110 14.42 4.69 -9.55
CA ALA A 110 15.32 5.54 -8.78
C ALA A 110 14.88 5.64 -7.31
N SER A 111 13.57 5.68 -7.07
CA SER A 111 13.01 5.66 -5.72
C SER A 111 13.28 4.32 -5.02
N ALA A 112 13.12 3.20 -5.72
CA ALA A 112 13.43 1.88 -5.20
C ALA A 112 14.91 1.77 -4.78
N LYS A 113 15.82 2.27 -5.64
CA LYS A 113 17.26 2.34 -5.39
C LYS A 113 17.59 3.23 -4.18
N GLU A 114 17.01 4.42 -4.10
CA GLU A 114 17.27 5.34 -2.98
C GLU A 114 16.86 4.71 -1.64
N ILE A 115 15.68 4.10 -1.57
CA ILE A 115 15.17 3.53 -0.32
C ILE A 115 16.02 2.35 0.15
N GLN A 116 16.44 1.44 -0.74
CA GLN A 116 17.29 0.32 -0.32
C GLN A 116 18.67 0.79 0.18
N GLU A 117 19.26 1.83 -0.43
CA GLU A 117 20.54 2.40 0.00
C GLU A 117 20.40 3.07 1.37
N LEU A 118 19.31 3.80 1.60
CA LEU A 118 19.02 4.41 2.90
C LEU A 118 18.78 3.36 3.99
N LEU A 119 18.06 2.28 3.69
CA LEU A 119 17.84 1.18 4.63
C LEU A 119 19.14 0.45 4.96
N PHE A 120 20.01 0.25 3.96
CA PHE A 120 21.34 -0.32 4.16
C PHE A 120 22.20 0.55 5.07
N ASP A 121 22.26 1.87 4.80
CA ASP A 121 23.01 2.83 5.64
C ASP A 121 22.45 2.92 7.07
N LEU A 122 21.17 2.62 7.27
CA LEU A 122 20.51 2.59 8.57
C LEU A 122 20.62 1.23 9.29
N GLU A 123 21.20 0.20 8.67
CA GLU A 123 21.17 -1.18 9.19
C GLU A 123 19.71 -1.65 9.45
N LEU A 124 18.80 -1.32 8.53
CA LEU A 124 17.37 -1.71 8.51
C LEU A 124 16.98 -2.51 7.27
N LEU A 125 17.93 -2.76 6.35
CA LEU A 125 17.67 -3.59 5.19
C LEU A 125 17.70 -5.06 5.61
N GLU A 126 16.52 -5.68 5.65
CA GLU A 126 16.39 -7.11 5.91
C GLU A 126 16.99 -7.92 4.76
N ASP A 127 17.50 -9.12 5.06
CA ASP A 127 18.23 -9.98 4.12
C ASP A 127 17.33 -10.98 3.36
N LYS A 128 16.01 -10.87 3.54
CA LYS A 128 14.97 -11.75 3.00
C LYS A 128 13.83 -10.94 2.40
N VAL A 129 13.36 -11.41 1.24
CA VAL A 129 12.12 -10.94 0.63
C VAL A 129 10.91 -11.64 1.25
N VAL A 130 9.78 -10.96 1.20
CA VAL A 130 8.46 -11.48 1.56
C VAL A 130 7.72 -11.96 0.31
N LEU A 131 7.10 -13.13 0.43
CA LEU A 131 6.27 -13.78 -0.57
C LEU A 131 4.97 -14.27 0.07
N ASN A 132 3.96 -14.57 -0.76
CA ASN A 132 2.72 -15.20 -0.32
C ASN A 132 2.82 -16.73 -0.11
N ASP A 133 4.02 -17.22 0.18
CA ASP A 133 4.34 -18.64 0.41
C ASP A 133 4.24 -19.05 1.90
N GLY A 134 4.01 -18.07 2.79
CA GLY A 134 3.91 -18.27 4.24
C GLY A 134 5.25 -18.24 4.98
N ASN A 135 6.40 -18.23 4.28
CA ASN A 135 7.72 -18.21 4.93
C ASN A 135 8.03 -16.85 5.59
N GLY A 136 7.43 -15.78 5.08
CA GLY A 136 7.57 -14.43 5.61
C GLY A 136 6.56 -14.07 6.70
N ASP A 137 5.50 -14.86 6.87
CA ASP A 137 4.38 -14.56 7.77
C ASP A 137 4.86 -14.33 9.20
N ILE A 138 4.23 -13.38 9.89
CA ILE A 138 4.57 -13.03 11.27
C ILE A 138 3.48 -13.59 12.17
N GLN A 139 3.88 -14.28 13.24
CA GLN A 139 2.98 -14.72 14.31
C GLN A 139 3.68 -14.54 15.65
N GLU A 140 3.44 -13.40 16.30
CA GLU A 140 4.17 -12.97 17.48
C GLU A 140 3.24 -12.25 18.47
N ASN A 141 3.23 -12.70 19.73
CA ASN A 141 2.59 -12.03 20.87
C ASN A 141 1.15 -11.52 20.58
N GLY A 142 0.26 -12.39 20.10
CA GLY A 142 -1.12 -12.01 19.81
C GLY A 142 -1.33 -11.29 18.47
N ILE A 143 -0.29 -11.06 17.68
CA ILE A 143 -0.37 -10.43 16.35
C ILE A 143 -0.08 -11.48 15.27
N SER A 144 -0.87 -11.46 14.20
CA SER A 144 -0.54 -12.22 12.98
C SER A 144 -0.56 -11.34 11.73
N ILE A 145 0.42 -11.53 10.87
CA ILE A 145 0.49 -10.89 9.54
C ILE A 145 0.70 -12.01 8.51
N THR A 146 -0.30 -12.20 7.66
CA THR A 146 -0.26 -13.19 6.57
C THR A 146 -0.13 -12.47 5.23
N TYR A 147 0.92 -12.78 4.47
CA TYR A 147 1.17 -12.15 3.18
C TYR A 147 0.36 -12.79 2.07
N LEU A 148 -0.36 -11.93 1.34
CA LEU A 148 -1.24 -12.29 0.22
C LEU A 148 -0.57 -12.11 -1.15
N ALA A 149 0.40 -11.19 -1.22
CA ALA A 149 1.24 -10.91 -2.37
C ALA A 149 2.59 -10.35 -1.86
N PRO A 150 3.68 -10.40 -2.66
CA PRO A 150 3.77 -10.89 -4.04
C PRO A 150 4.04 -12.41 -4.17
N THR A 151 4.06 -12.90 -5.41
CA THR A 151 4.57 -14.24 -5.79
C THR A 151 6.00 -14.15 -6.34
N GLU A 152 6.69 -15.29 -6.46
CA GLU A 152 8.01 -15.36 -7.10
C GLU A 152 7.97 -14.83 -8.54
N SER A 153 6.94 -15.20 -9.32
CA SER A 153 6.76 -14.72 -10.71
C SER A 153 6.63 -13.19 -10.82
N THR A 154 6.01 -12.55 -9.83
CA THR A 154 5.93 -11.08 -9.78
C THR A 154 7.24 -10.42 -9.38
N LEU A 155 8.05 -11.08 -8.54
CA LEU A 155 9.42 -10.61 -8.24
C LEU A 155 10.28 -10.65 -9.51
N GLU A 156 10.21 -11.72 -10.29
CA GLU A 156 10.94 -11.85 -11.56
C GLU A 156 10.54 -10.74 -12.54
N ALA A 157 9.24 -10.53 -12.75
CA ALA A 157 8.73 -9.50 -13.65
C ALA A 157 9.16 -8.09 -13.21
N PHE A 158 9.12 -7.81 -11.91
CA PHE A 158 9.61 -6.55 -11.34
C PHE A 158 11.11 -6.38 -11.56
N HIS A 159 11.92 -7.39 -11.22
CA HIS A 159 13.37 -7.35 -11.37
C HIS A 159 13.78 -7.02 -12.82
N ASP A 160 13.18 -7.70 -13.79
CA ASP A 160 13.46 -7.48 -15.20
C ASP A 160 13.06 -6.08 -15.66
N GLN A 161 11.92 -5.57 -15.17
CA GLN A 161 11.48 -4.21 -15.46
C GLN A 161 12.40 -3.16 -14.83
N TYR A 162 12.78 -3.37 -13.57
CA TYR A 162 13.69 -2.51 -12.83
C TYR A 162 15.05 -2.39 -13.53
N LEU A 163 15.65 -3.51 -13.97
CA LEU A 163 16.92 -3.47 -14.70
C LEU A 163 16.80 -2.70 -16.02
N ARG A 164 15.72 -2.91 -16.78
CA ARG A 164 15.49 -2.15 -18.02
C ARG A 164 15.39 -0.65 -17.72
N ASP A 165 14.66 -0.26 -16.69
CA ASP A 165 14.46 1.15 -16.36
C ASP A 165 15.71 1.80 -15.78
N MET A 166 16.57 1.05 -15.08
CA MET A 166 17.88 1.52 -14.62
C MET A 166 18.91 1.67 -15.76
N GLN A 167 18.76 0.92 -16.86
CA GLN A 167 19.67 0.97 -18.02
C GLN A 167 19.29 2.03 -19.05
N LYS A 168 18.02 2.45 -19.08
CA LYS A 168 17.58 3.54 -19.96
C LYS A 168 18.33 4.83 -19.59
N ARG A 169 19.21 5.28 -20.48
CA ARG A 169 19.63 6.68 -20.52
C ARG A 169 18.36 7.47 -20.76
N VAL A 170 17.98 8.35 -19.83
CA VAL A 170 16.74 9.11 -19.91
C VAL A 170 16.84 10.09 -21.08
N ASP A 171 16.48 9.63 -22.28
CA ASP A 171 15.90 10.53 -23.26
C ASP A 171 14.54 10.92 -22.69
N LYS A 172 14.38 12.22 -22.43
CA LYS A 172 13.16 12.84 -21.88
C LYS A 172 12.02 12.76 -22.90
N ASP A 173 11.58 11.56 -23.22
CA ASP A 173 10.19 11.34 -23.58
C ASP A 173 9.51 10.80 -22.32
N ALA A 174 9.33 11.70 -21.36
CA ALA A 174 8.25 11.51 -20.41
C ALA A 174 6.99 11.44 -21.27
N GLU A 175 6.49 10.22 -21.52
CA GLU A 175 5.11 10.06 -21.93
C GLU A 175 4.30 10.77 -20.84
N THR A 176 3.89 11.99 -21.17
CA THR A 176 2.91 12.75 -20.41
C THR A 176 1.65 11.92 -20.54
N ARG A 177 1.48 10.92 -19.65
CA ARG A 177 0.19 10.24 -19.51
C ARG A 177 -0.78 11.37 -19.18
N GLY A 178 -1.59 11.75 -20.17
CA GLY A 178 -2.59 12.78 -20.01
C GLY A 178 -3.41 12.51 -18.76
N LYS A 179 -3.92 13.56 -18.13
CA LYS A 179 -4.80 13.42 -16.97
C LYS A 179 -5.91 12.42 -17.34
N ARG A 180 -5.93 11.25 -16.70
CA ARG A 180 -6.95 10.22 -16.97
C ARG A 180 -8.32 10.86 -16.75
N GLU A 181 -9.21 10.72 -17.72
CA GLU A 181 -10.58 11.19 -17.54
C GLU A 181 -11.22 10.47 -16.35
N SER A 182 -11.87 11.25 -15.49
CA SER A 182 -12.59 10.72 -14.33
C SER A 182 -13.96 10.17 -14.74
N ASP A 183 -14.47 9.20 -14.01
CA ASP A 183 -15.83 8.66 -14.16
C ASP A 183 -16.88 9.37 -13.28
N TYR A 184 -16.52 10.54 -12.72
CA TYR A 184 -17.34 11.27 -11.74
C TYR A 184 -18.68 11.76 -12.28
N ASP A 185 -18.76 11.97 -13.58
CA ASP A 185 -19.98 12.41 -14.26
C ASP A 185 -20.97 11.26 -14.51
N SER A 186 -20.57 10.00 -14.30
CA SER A 186 -21.45 8.84 -14.42
C SER A 186 -22.25 8.58 -13.14
N GLU A 187 -23.48 8.11 -13.27
CA GLU A 187 -24.33 7.72 -12.14
C GLU A 187 -23.83 6.41 -11.50
N ILE A 188 -23.86 6.33 -10.16
CA ILE A 188 -23.40 5.13 -9.44
C ILE A 188 -24.12 3.87 -9.92
N GLU A 189 -25.43 3.90 -10.11
CA GLU A 189 -26.23 2.73 -10.53
C GLU A 189 -25.78 2.19 -11.89
N THR A 190 -25.35 3.07 -12.81
CA THR A 190 -24.80 2.66 -14.11
C THR A 190 -23.43 1.99 -13.93
N LEU A 191 -22.60 2.54 -13.04
CA LEU A 191 -21.26 2.02 -12.78
C LEU A 191 -21.26 0.70 -11.98
N MET A 192 -22.34 0.37 -11.27
CA MET A 192 -22.44 -0.90 -10.53
C MET A 192 -22.31 -2.11 -11.45
N LEU A 193 -22.77 -2.02 -12.69
CA LEU A 193 -22.70 -3.12 -13.66
C LEU A 193 -21.36 -3.16 -14.42
N ASN A 194 -20.44 -2.24 -14.13
CA ASN A 194 -19.13 -2.20 -14.75
C ASN A 194 -18.29 -3.42 -14.32
N THR A 195 -17.69 -4.09 -15.30
CA THR A 195 -16.78 -5.23 -15.10
C THR A 195 -15.40 -4.96 -15.70
N GLU A 196 -15.12 -3.70 -16.05
CA GLU A 196 -13.85 -3.33 -16.66
C GLU A 196 -12.71 -3.46 -15.65
N ILE A 197 -11.62 -4.05 -16.12
CA ILE A 197 -10.36 -4.20 -15.40
C ILE A 197 -9.20 -3.82 -16.32
N HIS A 198 -8.09 -3.41 -15.71
CA HIS A 198 -6.89 -2.99 -16.42
C HIS A 198 -5.69 -3.76 -15.91
N LYS A 199 -4.75 -4.04 -16.82
CA LYS A 199 -3.48 -4.69 -16.46
C LYS A 199 -2.63 -3.74 -15.61
N LEU A 200 -2.13 -4.25 -14.48
CA LEU A 200 -1.23 -3.52 -13.60
C LEU A 200 0.22 -3.54 -14.10
N SER A 201 0.99 -2.52 -13.71
CA SER A 201 2.43 -2.44 -13.99
C SER A 201 3.21 -3.47 -13.16
N ALA A 202 4.44 -3.79 -13.56
CA ALA A 202 5.30 -4.68 -12.75
C ALA A 202 5.61 -4.10 -11.35
N TYR A 203 5.66 -2.77 -11.22
CA TYR A 203 5.86 -2.08 -9.93
C TYR A 203 4.65 -2.22 -9.00
N ASN A 204 3.44 -2.16 -9.55
CA ASN A 204 2.21 -2.32 -8.79
C ASN A 204 1.99 -3.79 -8.41
N ARG A 205 2.23 -4.73 -9.34
CA ARG A 205 2.04 -6.19 -9.12
C ARG A 205 2.97 -6.78 -8.07
N VAL A 206 4.11 -6.16 -7.78
CA VAL A 206 5.02 -6.59 -6.71
C VAL A 206 4.64 -6.06 -5.33
N SER A 207 3.52 -5.34 -5.22
CA SER A 207 3.05 -4.81 -3.94
C SER A 207 2.90 -5.90 -2.89
N ILE A 208 3.38 -5.60 -1.68
CA ILE A 208 3.09 -6.40 -0.50
C ILE A 208 1.63 -6.15 -0.11
N ALA A 209 0.81 -7.20 -0.24
CA ALA A 209 -0.54 -7.25 0.29
C ALA A 209 -0.56 -8.20 1.49
N ALA A 210 -1.34 -7.89 2.53
CA ALA A 210 -1.36 -8.69 3.75
C ALA A 210 -2.70 -8.60 4.49
N ILE A 211 -3.00 -9.67 5.24
CA ILE A 211 -3.98 -9.65 6.33
C ILE A 211 -3.20 -9.35 7.61
N ILE A 212 -3.58 -8.29 8.31
CA ILE A 212 -3.03 -7.93 9.62
C ILE A 212 -4.13 -8.17 10.65
N LYS A 213 -3.88 -9.04 11.62
CA LYS A 213 -4.88 -9.45 12.61
C LYS A 213 -4.36 -9.29 14.04
N GLU A 214 -5.26 -8.81 14.89
CA GLU A 214 -5.13 -8.86 16.33
C GLU A 214 -5.89 -10.10 16.84
N ASN A 215 -5.18 -11.05 17.45
CA ASN A 215 -5.76 -12.35 17.84
C ASN A 215 -6.69 -12.24 19.04
N SER A 216 -6.47 -11.26 19.93
CA SER A 216 -7.27 -11.11 21.15
C SER A 216 -8.71 -10.66 20.85
N THR A 217 -8.90 -9.83 19.81
CA THR A 217 -10.19 -9.32 19.35
C THR A 217 -10.70 -10.00 18.09
N GLU A 218 -9.85 -10.80 17.43
CA GLU A 218 -10.05 -11.33 16.08
C GLU A 218 -10.23 -10.22 15.01
N SER A 219 -9.91 -8.96 15.34
CA SER A 219 -9.98 -7.83 14.42
C SER A 219 -8.97 -8.00 13.29
N ALA A 220 -9.41 -7.82 12.04
CA ALA A 220 -8.59 -7.97 10.85
C ALA A 220 -8.67 -6.75 9.91
N LEU A 221 -7.50 -6.36 9.39
CA LEU A 221 -7.33 -5.35 8.35
C LEU A 221 -6.66 -5.99 7.13
N ILE A 222 -7.28 -5.86 5.96
CA ILE A 222 -6.68 -6.24 4.68
C ILE A 222 -5.99 -5.01 4.09
N MET A 223 -4.71 -5.12 3.80
CA MET A 223 -3.91 -4.10 3.12
C MET A 223 -3.53 -4.58 1.74
N LEU A 224 -3.96 -3.89 0.69
CA LEU A 224 -3.75 -4.35 -0.69
C LEU A 224 -2.57 -3.67 -1.41
N GLY A 225 -1.95 -2.64 -0.80
CA GLY A 225 -0.92 -1.84 -1.48
C GLY A 225 -1.46 -1.24 -2.77
N ASP A 226 -0.73 -1.42 -3.87
CA ASP A 226 -1.20 -1.21 -5.25
C ASP A 226 -1.30 -2.55 -6.00
N GLY A 227 -1.47 -3.62 -5.23
CA GLY A 227 -1.36 -5.00 -5.66
C GLY A 227 -2.50 -5.51 -6.51
N ASP A 228 -2.24 -6.68 -7.05
CA ASP A 228 -3.05 -7.42 -7.99
C ASP A 228 -4.11 -8.25 -7.24
N TYR A 229 -5.40 -7.96 -7.48
CA TYR A 229 -6.50 -8.68 -6.83
C TYR A 229 -6.55 -10.16 -7.21
N GLU A 230 -6.08 -10.56 -8.40
CA GLU A 230 -6.06 -11.97 -8.83
C GLU A 230 -5.12 -12.78 -7.94
N ILE A 231 -3.90 -12.28 -7.71
CA ILE A 231 -2.92 -12.91 -6.81
C ILE A 231 -3.46 -13.05 -5.39
N VAL A 232 -4.15 -12.01 -4.92
CA VAL A 232 -4.79 -12.02 -3.60
C VAL A 232 -5.90 -13.09 -3.55
N CYS A 233 -6.76 -13.16 -4.57
CA CYS A 233 -7.83 -14.15 -4.64
C CYS A 233 -7.27 -15.58 -4.66
N ASP A 234 -6.28 -15.86 -5.50
CA ASP A 234 -5.61 -17.16 -5.56
C ASP A 234 -5.10 -17.59 -4.19
N LYS A 235 -4.44 -16.66 -3.46
CA LYS A 235 -3.96 -16.94 -2.10
C LYS A 235 -5.12 -17.20 -1.14
N LEU A 236 -6.16 -16.37 -1.14
CA LEU A 236 -7.33 -16.57 -0.28
C LEU A 236 -8.03 -17.92 -0.54
N ILE A 237 -8.18 -18.31 -1.81
CA ILE A 237 -8.74 -19.61 -2.20
C ILE A 237 -7.86 -20.74 -1.69
N SER A 238 -6.53 -20.62 -1.83
CA SER A 238 -5.59 -21.63 -1.30
C SER A 238 -5.65 -21.76 0.22
N MET A 239 -6.08 -20.72 0.94
CA MET A 239 -6.32 -20.72 2.38
C MET A 239 -7.69 -21.30 2.77
N GLY A 240 -8.53 -21.67 1.79
CA GLY A 240 -9.85 -22.28 2.00
C GLY A 240 -11.02 -21.31 2.06
N PHE A 241 -10.82 -20.03 1.68
CA PHE A 241 -11.92 -19.08 1.56
C PHE A 241 -12.73 -19.35 0.29
N THR A 242 -14.05 -19.23 0.41
CA THR A 242 -15.01 -19.43 -0.68
C THR A 242 -16.15 -18.42 -0.56
N ARG A 243 -17.08 -18.43 -1.51
CA ARG A 243 -18.27 -17.57 -1.46
C ARG A 243 -19.15 -17.81 -0.22
N ASP A 244 -19.16 -19.07 0.26
CA ASP A 244 -19.95 -19.50 1.43
C ASP A 244 -19.14 -19.47 2.75
N ASN A 245 -17.81 -19.34 2.65
CA ASN A 245 -16.89 -19.22 3.78
C ASN A 245 -15.93 -18.07 3.51
N LYS A 246 -16.40 -16.84 3.73
CA LYS A 246 -15.66 -15.62 3.41
C LYS A 246 -14.63 -15.27 4.47
N LEU A 247 -13.57 -14.59 4.06
CA LEU A 247 -12.67 -13.92 4.99
C LEU A 247 -13.39 -12.74 5.64
N MET A 248 -13.57 -12.80 6.96
CA MET A 248 -14.09 -11.68 7.73
C MET A 248 -12.99 -10.63 7.94
N ALA A 249 -13.29 -9.37 7.61
CA ALA A 249 -12.38 -8.26 7.89
C ALA A 249 -13.14 -7.02 8.37
N ASN A 250 -12.57 -6.34 9.36
CA ASN A 250 -13.11 -5.09 9.88
C ASN A 250 -12.90 -3.96 8.87
N TYR A 251 -11.74 -3.95 8.21
CA TYR A 251 -11.35 -2.94 7.24
C TYR A 251 -10.60 -3.54 6.05
N THR A 252 -10.75 -2.91 4.89
CA THR A 252 -9.91 -3.15 3.71
C THR A 252 -9.37 -1.83 3.20
N LYS A 253 -8.04 -1.64 3.21
CA LYS A 253 -7.42 -0.55 2.46
C LYS A 253 -7.36 -0.94 0.99
N LEU A 254 -8.12 -0.21 0.17
CA LEU A 254 -8.24 -0.50 -1.26
C LEU A 254 -6.90 -0.34 -1.99
N SER A 255 -6.71 -1.20 -3.00
CA SER A 255 -5.56 -1.15 -3.89
C SER A 255 -5.49 0.18 -4.65
N HIS A 256 -4.28 0.71 -4.86
CA HIS A 256 -4.00 1.81 -5.79
C HIS A 256 -4.94 2.99 -5.60
N HIS A 257 -5.05 3.40 -4.34
CA HIS A 257 -5.87 4.54 -3.90
C HIS A 257 -7.35 4.46 -4.28
N GLY A 258 -7.89 3.25 -4.46
CA GLY A 258 -9.28 3.05 -4.90
C GLY A 258 -9.47 3.21 -6.41
N SER A 259 -8.40 3.14 -7.21
CA SER A 259 -8.50 2.84 -8.64
C SER A 259 -9.30 1.56 -8.87
N VAL A 260 -10.06 1.50 -9.97
CA VAL A 260 -10.71 0.23 -10.34
C VAL A 260 -9.66 -0.84 -10.61
N GLY A 261 -8.47 -0.42 -11.08
CA GLY A 261 -7.32 -1.28 -11.34
C GLY A 261 -7.74 -2.58 -12.00
N ASN A 262 -7.47 -3.69 -11.31
CA ASN A 262 -8.01 -5.00 -11.63
C ASN A 262 -8.88 -5.59 -10.52
N LEU A 263 -9.60 -4.75 -9.76
CA LEU A 263 -10.60 -5.20 -8.79
C LEU A 263 -11.47 -6.26 -9.44
N SER A 264 -11.44 -7.48 -8.89
CA SER A 264 -12.21 -8.61 -9.40
C SER A 264 -13.50 -8.76 -8.60
N ASN A 265 -14.53 -9.30 -9.24
CA ASN A 265 -15.76 -9.68 -8.54
C ASN A 265 -15.48 -10.80 -7.52
N GLU A 266 -14.55 -11.70 -7.85
CA GLU A 266 -14.11 -12.78 -6.97
C GLU A 266 -13.60 -12.27 -5.62
N PHE A 267 -12.82 -11.18 -5.59
CA PHE A 267 -12.40 -10.57 -4.33
C PHE A 267 -13.59 -10.15 -3.46
N LEU A 268 -14.60 -9.51 -4.07
CA LEU A 268 -15.82 -9.06 -3.39
C LEU A 268 -16.71 -10.23 -2.91
N GLU A 269 -16.54 -11.40 -3.52
CA GLU A 269 -17.23 -12.62 -3.11
C GLU A 269 -16.48 -13.39 -2.02
N LEU A 270 -15.15 -13.27 -1.96
CA LEU A 270 -14.30 -13.95 -0.98
C LEU A 270 -14.13 -13.21 0.34
N VAL A 271 -14.37 -11.89 0.37
CA VAL A 271 -14.17 -11.05 1.55
C VAL A 271 -15.51 -10.50 2.05
N ASP A 272 -15.77 -10.66 3.34
CA ASP A 272 -16.84 -9.96 4.05
C ASP A 272 -16.26 -8.76 4.80
N CYS A 273 -16.45 -7.58 4.23
CA CYS A 273 -15.99 -6.31 4.78
C CYS A 273 -16.98 -5.20 4.42
N SER A 274 -17.23 -4.29 5.36
CA SER A 274 -18.10 -3.14 5.17
C SER A 274 -17.36 -1.80 5.26
N ASN A 275 -16.07 -1.77 5.61
CA ASN A 275 -15.33 -0.54 5.81
C ASN A 275 -14.09 -0.48 4.91
N PHE A 276 -14.05 0.49 4.01
CA PHE A 276 -13.01 0.60 3.00
C PHE A 276 -12.20 1.88 3.18
N LEU A 277 -10.88 1.77 3.19
CA LEU A 277 -9.97 2.89 3.38
C LEU A 277 -9.41 3.35 2.04
N ILE A 278 -9.50 4.65 1.76
CA ILE A 278 -9.02 5.30 0.54
C ILE A 278 -8.07 6.44 0.93
N SER A 279 -6.88 6.45 0.31
CA SER A 279 -5.81 7.40 0.66
C SER A 279 -5.34 8.21 -0.54
N THR A 280 -6.11 9.21 -0.98
CA THR A 280 -5.71 10.07 -2.11
C THR A 280 -6.45 11.41 -2.13
N ASP A 281 -5.78 12.44 -2.64
CA ASP A 281 -6.37 13.73 -2.97
C ASP A 281 -6.86 13.80 -4.43
N GLY A 282 -6.54 12.78 -5.24
CA GLY A 282 -6.89 12.69 -6.66
C GLY A 282 -6.06 13.56 -7.60
N THR A 283 -5.06 14.31 -7.12
CA THR A 283 -4.36 15.33 -7.93
C THR A 283 -3.71 14.77 -9.20
N ARG A 284 -3.13 13.56 -9.13
CA ARG A 284 -2.36 12.96 -10.24
C ARG A 284 -3.22 12.13 -11.20
N TYR A 285 -4.14 11.33 -10.67
CA TYR A 285 -4.85 10.29 -11.43
C TYR A 285 -6.38 10.36 -11.33
N ASN A 286 -6.94 11.35 -10.64
CA ASN A 286 -8.37 11.43 -10.30
C ASN A 286 -8.88 10.15 -9.60
N HIS A 287 -8.07 9.52 -8.75
CA HIS A 287 -8.53 8.45 -7.88
C HIS A 287 -9.24 9.02 -6.64
N PRO A 288 -10.11 8.23 -5.98
CA PRO A 288 -10.55 6.89 -6.39
C PRO A 288 -11.44 6.93 -7.63
N ASP A 289 -11.50 5.83 -8.37
CA ASP A 289 -12.48 5.72 -9.46
C ASP A 289 -13.88 5.50 -8.83
N LYS A 290 -14.88 6.24 -9.30
CA LYS A 290 -16.26 6.12 -8.80
C LYS A 290 -16.85 4.73 -9.04
N LYS A 291 -16.42 4.06 -10.11
CA LYS A 291 -16.77 2.67 -10.40
C LYS A 291 -16.26 1.68 -9.36
N THR A 292 -15.13 1.95 -8.70
CA THR A 292 -14.64 1.10 -7.60
C THR A 292 -15.67 1.07 -6.46
N LEU A 293 -16.15 2.25 -6.05
CA LEU A 293 -17.15 2.37 -5.01
C LEU A 293 -18.49 1.75 -5.45
N ALA A 294 -18.92 2.01 -6.68
CA ALA A 294 -20.13 1.44 -7.24
C ALA A 294 -20.11 -0.10 -7.22
N ARG A 295 -19.02 -0.71 -7.71
CA ARG A 295 -18.87 -2.16 -7.72
C ARG A 295 -18.87 -2.74 -6.30
N ILE A 296 -18.21 -2.10 -5.34
CA ILE A 296 -18.28 -2.56 -3.94
C ILE A 296 -19.72 -2.45 -3.39
N TRP A 297 -20.43 -1.35 -3.67
CA TRP A 297 -21.83 -1.20 -3.26
C TRP A 297 -22.79 -2.17 -3.94
N GLN A 298 -22.44 -2.70 -5.12
CA GLN A 298 -23.20 -3.76 -5.78
C GLN A 298 -23.21 -5.06 -4.95
N TYR A 299 -22.11 -5.38 -4.27
CA TYR A 299 -21.98 -6.57 -3.43
C TYR A 299 -22.41 -6.32 -1.99
N ASN A 300 -22.11 -5.14 -1.45
CA ASN A 300 -22.51 -4.73 -0.11
C ASN A 300 -22.97 -3.26 -0.10
N ARG A 301 -24.30 -3.08 -0.16
CA ARG A 301 -24.95 -1.77 -0.15
C ARG A 301 -24.62 -0.91 1.07
N ASN A 302 -24.26 -1.55 2.19
CA ASN A 302 -23.98 -0.87 3.45
C ASN A 302 -22.51 -0.44 3.59
N SER A 303 -21.68 -0.68 2.57
CA SER A 303 -20.26 -0.32 2.59
C SER A 303 -20.05 1.17 2.87
N VAL A 304 -19.08 1.46 3.73
CA VAL A 304 -18.64 2.79 4.14
C VAL A 304 -17.22 3.02 3.64
N PHE A 305 -16.97 4.20 3.06
CA PHE A 305 -15.68 4.58 2.52
C PHE A 305 -15.05 5.70 3.35
N TYR A 306 -13.86 5.47 3.85
CA TYR A 306 -13.10 6.43 4.66
C TYR A 306 -12.03 7.09 3.81
N PHE A 307 -12.14 8.41 3.65
CA PHE A 307 -11.22 9.24 2.88
C PHE A 307 -10.36 10.09 3.81
N ASN A 308 -9.11 10.32 3.43
CA ASN A 308 -8.23 11.27 4.13
C ASN A 308 -8.37 12.72 3.66
N TYR A 309 -9.04 12.98 2.53
CA TYR A 309 -9.28 14.33 1.99
C TYR A 309 -10.77 14.59 1.73
N GLU A 310 -11.33 15.63 2.37
CA GLU A 310 -12.75 16.02 2.23
C GLU A 310 -13.10 16.49 0.81
N GLY A 311 -12.26 17.36 0.22
CA GLY A 311 -12.49 17.87 -1.13
C GLY A 311 -12.59 16.76 -2.18
N ARG A 312 -12.01 15.58 -1.91
CA ARG A 312 -12.09 14.43 -2.79
C ARG A 312 -13.50 13.84 -2.87
N ILE A 313 -14.21 13.80 -1.74
CA ILE A 313 -15.61 13.36 -1.68
C ILE A 313 -16.49 14.35 -2.43
N GLU A 314 -16.29 15.65 -2.19
CA GLU A 314 -17.07 16.71 -2.85
C GLU A 314 -16.96 16.65 -4.37
N GLU A 315 -15.74 16.48 -4.89
CA GLU A 315 -15.52 16.43 -6.32
C GLU A 315 -16.02 15.10 -6.95
N LEU A 316 -15.93 13.97 -6.24
CA LEU A 316 -16.50 12.67 -6.67
C LEU A 316 -18.02 12.73 -6.88
N PHE A 317 -18.73 13.47 -6.02
CA PHE A 317 -20.19 13.61 -6.04
C PHE A 317 -20.67 15.00 -6.53
N ARG A 318 -19.82 15.73 -7.28
CA ARG A 318 -20.11 17.11 -7.71
C ARG A 318 -21.45 17.29 -8.43
N ASN A 319 -21.87 16.29 -9.20
CA ASN A 319 -23.12 16.32 -9.97
C ASN A 319 -24.31 15.70 -9.21
N GLU A 320 -24.08 15.09 -8.05
CA GLU A 320 -25.11 14.44 -7.24
C GLU A 320 -24.87 14.71 -5.73
N PRO A 321 -24.83 15.98 -5.30
CA PRO A 321 -24.40 16.36 -3.95
C PRO A 321 -25.32 15.85 -2.82
N LEU A 322 -26.56 15.48 -3.15
CA LEU A 322 -27.56 14.92 -2.22
C LEU A 322 -27.66 13.39 -2.26
N SER A 323 -26.79 12.74 -3.03
CA SER A 323 -26.77 11.29 -3.21
C SER A 323 -26.71 10.55 -1.88
N PRO A 324 -27.53 9.51 -1.64
CA PRO A 324 -27.46 8.71 -0.43
C PRO A 324 -26.07 8.03 -0.28
N TYR A 325 -25.43 7.72 -1.40
CA TYR A 325 -24.08 7.20 -1.50
C TYR A 325 -23.01 8.11 -0.88
N LYS A 326 -23.13 9.42 -1.11
CA LYS A 326 -22.21 10.40 -0.54
C LYS A 326 -22.21 10.33 1.00
N ARG A 327 -23.36 10.01 1.62
CA ARG A 327 -23.48 9.90 3.08
C ARG A 327 -22.72 8.70 3.66
N GLN A 328 -22.37 7.73 2.83
CA GLN A 328 -21.54 6.58 3.19
C GLN A 328 -20.04 6.84 2.95
N CYS A 329 -19.66 8.05 2.50
CA CYS A 329 -18.28 8.49 2.39
C CYS A 329 -17.96 9.43 3.56
N ILE A 330 -17.00 9.04 4.40
CA ILE A 330 -16.64 9.73 5.64
C ILE A 330 -15.21 10.25 5.53
N VAL A 331 -14.98 11.48 5.98
CA VAL A 331 -13.63 12.03 6.10
C VAL A 331 -13.03 11.58 7.42
N GLN A 332 -11.94 10.82 7.35
CA GLN A 332 -11.21 10.33 8.50
C GLN A 332 -9.71 10.53 8.28
N ARG A 333 -9.13 11.55 8.94
CA ARG A 333 -7.70 11.88 8.82
C ARG A 333 -6.79 10.93 9.62
N SER A 334 -7.37 10.14 10.53
CA SER A 334 -6.66 9.10 11.29
C SER A 334 -7.62 7.98 11.62
N ILE A 335 -7.34 6.76 11.12
CA ILE A 335 -8.15 5.58 11.41
C ILE A 335 -7.44 4.83 12.54
N TYR A 336 -8.13 4.70 13.66
CA TYR A 336 -7.80 3.71 14.67
C TYR A 336 -8.62 2.48 14.31
N VAL A 337 -7.95 1.37 14.00
CA VAL A 337 -8.63 0.06 13.89
C VAL A 337 -8.77 -0.42 15.33
N PRO A 338 -10.00 -0.46 15.89
CA PRO A 338 -10.22 -0.84 17.28
C PRO A 338 -10.08 -2.34 17.51
#